data_AF-A0A7X8SW07-F1
#
_entry.id   AF-A0A7X8SW07-F1
#
_cell.length_a   1.000
_cell.length_b   1.000
_cell.length_c   1.000
_cell.angle_alpha   90.00
_cell.angle_beta   90.00
_cell.angle_gamma   90.00
#
_symmetry.space_group_name_H-M   'P 1'
#
loop_
_entity.id
_entity.type
_entity.pdbx_description
1 polymer ?
#
loop_
_entity_poly.entity_id
_entity_poly.type
_entity_poly.pdbx_seq_one_letter_code
_entity_poly.pdbx_strand_id
1 'polypeptide(L)' 'MGISTVDTISNMLIDTYFMGVTGLLPYAGAKTRDLEEAALKRLICLQSSEVFTMVTGDKLGAASAYSIVPLSDVIGDN' A
#
# COMPACT_ATOMS: atom_id res chain seq x y z
N MET A 1 -16.23 0.91 -3.83
CA MET A 1 -15.95 -0.41 -3.19
C MET A 1 -17.22 -0.98 -2.53
N GLY A 2 -17.45 -2.30 -2.57
CA GLY A 2 -18.63 -2.96 -1.97
C GLY A 2 -18.34 -3.70 -0.66
N ILE A 3 -19.36 -3.89 0.19
CA ILE A 3 -19.25 -4.56 1.51
C ILE A 3 -18.63 -5.96 1.38
N SER A 4 -19.05 -6.75 0.38
CA SER A 4 -18.54 -8.11 0.18
C SER A 4 -17.03 -8.16 -0.07
N THR A 5 -16.45 -7.16 -0.76
CA THR A 5 -15.01 -7.08 -1.01
C THR A 5 -14.24 -6.79 0.28
N VAL A 6 -14.76 -5.87 1.10
CA VAL A 6 -14.15 -5.50 2.38
C VAL A 6 -14.22 -6.68 3.37
N ASP A 7 -15.37 -7.33 3.47
CA ASP A 7 -15.55 -8.50 4.34
C ASP A 7 -14.65 -9.66 3.91
N THR A 8 -14.51 -9.91 2.60
CA THR A 8 -13.64 -10.97 2.11
C THR A 8 -12.19 -10.74 2.53
N ILE A 9 -11.67 -9.53 2.32
CA ILE A 9 -10.27 -9.21 2.66
C ILE A 9 -10.07 -9.23 4.18
N SER A 10 -11.04 -8.71 4.94
CA SER A 10 -10.95 -8.67 6.41
C SER A 10 -10.95 -10.05 7.07
N ASN A 11 -11.35 -11.10 6.34
CA ASN A 11 -11.32 -12.49 6.80
C ASN A 11 -10.17 -13.30 6.17
N MET A 12 -9.27 -12.67 5.42
CA MET A 12 -8.06 -13.31 4.90
C MET A 12 -6.88 -13.03 5.81
N LEU A 13 -6.06 -14.06 6.05
CA LEU A 13 -4.71 -13.89 6.58
C LEU A 13 -3.74 -13.89 5.41
N ILE A 14 -2.97 -12.82 5.26
CA ILE A 14 -2.02 -12.65 4.18
C ILE A 14 -0.62 -12.71 4.80
N ASP A 15 0.21 -13.66 4.39
CA ASP A 15 1.58 -13.72 4.90
C ASP A 15 2.43 -12.61 4.29
N THR A 16 2.35 -12.45 2.96
CA THR A 16 3.16 -11.50 2.20
C THR A 16 2.34 -10.73 1.17
N TYR A 17 2.46 -9.40 1.17
CA TYR A 17 1.86 -8.53 0.18
C TYR A 17 2.89 -7.68 -0.56
N PHE A 18 2.99 -7.87 -1.88
CA PHE A 18 3.78 -7.02 -2.76
C PHE A 18 2.94 -5.83 -3.24
N MET A 19 3.15 -4.68 -2.61
CA MET A 19 2.41 -3.47 -2.88
C MET A 19 3.07 -2.66 -3.99
N GLY A 20 2.35 -2.54 -5.12
CA GLY A 20 2.67 -1.54 -6.13
C GLY A 20 2.27 -0.14 -5.66
N VAL A 21 3.15 0.84 -5.84
CA VAL A 21 2.91 2.26 -5.51
C VAL A 21 3.23 3.15 -6.71
N THR A 22 2.58 4.31 -6.80
CA THR A 22 2.89 5.32 -7.82
C THR A 22 3.81 6.42 -7.29
N GLY A 23 4.02 6.46 -5.98
CA GLY A 23 5.01 7.31 -5.34
C GLY A 23 5.33 6.83 -3.93
N LEU A 24 6.58 7.02 -3.52
CA LEU A 24 7.05 6.75 -2.17
C LEU A 24 7.73 8.01 -1.64
N LEU A 25 7.21 8.56 -0.54
CA LEU A 25 7.69 9.78 0.08
C LEU A 25 8.22 9.48 1.49
N PRO A 26 9.44 9.91 1.87
CA PRO A 26 10.02 9.60 3.18
C PRO A 26 9.11 9.99 4.36
N TYR A 27 8.36 11.09 4.23
CA TYR A 27 7.49 11.62 5.28
C TYR A 27 6.00 11.26 5.11
N ALA A 28 5.58 10.79 3.94
CA ALA A 28 4.15 10.53 3.64
C ALA A 28 3.85 9.06 3.28
N GLY A 29 4.88 8.21 3.20
CA GLY A 29 4.78 6.78 2.95
C GLY A 29 4.42 6.43 1.51
N ALA A 30 3.85 5.24 1.35
CA ALA A 30 3.37 4.70 0.09
C ALA A 30 2.12 5.45 -0.38
N LYS A 31 2.10 5.88 -1.65
CA LYS A 31 0.97 6.63 -2.23
C LYS A 31 0.50 6.02 -3.56
N THR A 32 -0.79 6.20 -3.85
CA THR A 32 -1.39 5.90 -5.15
C THR A 32 -2.25 7.05 -5.68
N ARG A 33 -2.67 6.96 -6.94
CA ARG A 33 -3.42 8.00 -7.68
C ARG A 33 -4.92 7.90 -7.49
N ASP A 34 -5.42 6.77 -6.99
CA ASP A 34 -6.84 6.50 -6.83
C ASP A 34 -7.22 6.26 -5.35
N LEU A 35 -8.32 6.87 -4.92
CA LEU A 35 -8.77 6.79 -3.53
C LEU A 35 -9.27 5.38 -3.15
N GLU A 36 -9.99 4.73 -4.06
CA GLU A 36 -10.52 3.39 -3.80
C GLU A 36 -9.38 2.38 -3.77
N GLU A 37 -8.42 2.50 -4.68
CA GLU A 37 -7.20 1.72 -4.68
C GLU A 37 -6.40 1.93 -3.38
N ALA A 38 -6.28 3.18 -2.90
CA ALA A 38 -5.60 3.46 -1.64
C ALA A 38 -6.27 2.78 -0.44
N ALA A 39 -7.60 2.84 -0.37
CA ALA A 39 -8.37 2.21 0.70
C ALA A 39 -8.26 0.67 0.66
N LEU A 40 -8.34 0.08 -0.54
CA LEU A 40 -8.21 -1.36 -0.73
C LEU A 40 -6.82 -1.87 -0.32
N LYS A 41 -5.76 -1.19 -0.78
CA LYS A 41 -4.38 -1.56 -0.42
C LYS A 41 -4.13 -1.45 1.08
N ARG A 42 -4.70 -0.42 1.74
CA ARG A 42 -4.60 -0.27 3.20
C ARG A 42 -5.27 -1.44 3.93
N LEU A 43 -6.45 -1.88 3.49
CA LEU A 43 -7.11 -3.05 4.07
C LEU A 43 -6.26 -4.31 3.92
N ILE A 44 -5.68 -4.53 2.75
CA ILE A 44 -4.78 -5.66 2.50
C ILE A 44 -3.55 -5.59 3.40
N CYS A 45 -2.94 -4.41 3.55
CA CYS A 45 -1.78 -4.22 4.44
C CYS A 45 -2.11 -4.58 5.89
N LEU A 46 -3.28 -4.20 6.38
CA LEU A 46 -3.71 -4.52 7.76
C LEU A 46 -3.83 -6.03 8.01
N GLN A 47 -4.10 -6.81 6.97
CA GLN A 47 -4.22 -8.26 7.03
C GLN A 47 -2.91 -8.98 6.67
N SER A 48 -1.89 -8.22 6.26
CA SER A 48 -0.61 -8.73 5.81
C SER A 48 0.40 -8.76 6.96
N SER A 49 1.09 -9.88 7.14
CA SER A 49 2.19 -9.97 8.11
C SER A 49 3.43 -9.22 7.60
N GLU A 50 3.71 -9.32 6.31
CA GLU A 50 4.81 -8.60 5.64
C GLU A 50 4.30 -7.85 4.42
N VAL A 51 4.76 -6.61 4.26
CA VAL A 51 4.41 -5.75 3.14
C VAL A 51 5.68 -5.28 2.46
N PHE A 52 5.86 -5.65 1.21
CA PHE A 52 7.01 -5.26 0.39
C PHE A 52 6.57 -4.22 -0.64
N THR A 53 7.38 -3.19 -0.88
CA THR A 53 7.20 -2.33 -2.04
C THR A 53 8.47 -2.27 -2.87
N MET A 54 8.28 -2.25 -4.18
CA MET A 54 9.36 -2.00 -5.14
C MET A 54 9.07 -0.69 -5.84
N VAL A 55 10.00 0.25 -5.72
CA VAL A 55 9.97 1.52 -6.43
C VAL A 55 11.25 1.70 -7.20
N THR A 56 11.13 2.09 -8.46
CA THR A 56 12.24 2.59 -9.25
C THR A 56 12.56 4.02 -8.81
N GLY A 57 13.81 4.47 -9.00
CA GLY A 57 14.29 5.77 -8.49
C GLY A 57 13.45 6.97 -8.95
N ASP A 58 12.81 6.89 -10.12
CA ASP A 58 11.88 7.90 -10.65
C ASP A 58 10.57 8.04 -9.85
N LYS A 59 10.24 7.06 -9.01
CA LYS A 59 9.05 7.05 -8.14
C LYS A 59 9.34 7.46 -6.70
N LEU A 60 10.61 7.62 -6.34
CA LEU A 60 11.03 8.21 -5.05
C LEU A 60 10.75 9.71 -5.08
N GLY A 61 9.92 10.20 -4.16
CA GLY A 61 9.53 11.61 -4.11
C GLY A 61 8.38 11.99 -5.05
N ALA A 62 7.82 11.05 -5.81
CA ALA A 62 6.68 11.33 -6.69
C ALA A 62 5.44 11.67 -5.87
N ALA A 63 4.90 12.88 -6.08
CA ALA A 63 3.66 13.31 -5.45
C ALA A 63 2.47 12.55 -6.06
N SER A 64 1.87 11.67 -5.27
CA SER A 64 0.58 11.07 -5.56
C SER A 64 -0.44 11.50 -4.51
N ALA A 65 -1.71 11.65 -4.87
CA ALA A 65 -2.69 12.32 -4.01
C ALA A 65 -3.01 11.54 -2.73
N TYR A 66 -3.19 10.21 -2.84
CA TYR A 66 -3.75 9.39 -1.75
C TYR A 66 -2.68 8.55 -1.06
N SER A 67 -2.63 8.60 0.27
CA SER A 67 -1.71 7.80 1.09
C SER A 67 -2.32 6.41 1.36
N ILE A 68 -1.48 5.38 1.31
CA ILE A 68 -1.83 3.99 1.58
C ILE A 68 -1.41 3.65 3.02
N VAL A 69 -0.10 3.62 3.27
CA VAL A 69 0.54 3.30 4.56
C VAL A 69 1.82 4.14 4.75
N PRO A 70 2.23 4.42 6.01
CA PRO A 70 3.52 5.05 6.28
C PRO A 70 4.69 4.16 5.84
N LEU A 71 5.88 4.75 5.67
CA LEU A 71 7.07 4.00 5.26
C LEU A 71 7.50 2.95 6.30
N SER A 72 7.16 3.15 7.59
CA SER A 72 7.42 2.17 8.67
C SER A 72 6.74 0.83 8.46
N ASP A 73 5.66 0.80 7.69
CA ASP A 73 4.82 -0.37 7.50
C ASP A 73 5.16 -1.09 6.19
N VAL A 74 6.28 -0.71 5.55
CA VAL A 74 6.71 -1.24 4.25
C VAL A 74 8.18 -1.61 4.30
N ILE A 75 8.48 -2.84 3.92
CA ILE A 75 9.83 -3.35 3.74
C ILE A 75 10.29 -2.96 2.33
N GLY A 76 11.41 -2.23 2.23
CA GLY A 76 12.04 -1.86 0.96
C GLY A 76 13.19 -2.81 0.62
N ASP A 77 13.28 -3.22 -0.64
CA ASP A 77 14.48 -3.81 -1.21
C ASP A 77 15.31 -2.65 -1.81
N ASN A 78 16.58 -2.53 -1.42
CA ASN A 78 17.45 -1.40 -1.76
C ASN A 78 18.39 -1.76 -2.91
#